data_AF-A0A9N8PH51-F1
#
_entry.id   AF-A0A9N8PH51-F1
#
_cell.length_a   1.000
_cell.length_b   1.000
_cell.length_c   1.000
_cell.angle_alpha   90.00
_cell.angle_beta   90.00
_cell.angle_gamma   90.00
#
_symmetry.space_group_name_H-M   'P 1'
#
loop_
_entity.id
_entity.type
_entity.pdbx_description
1 polymer ?
#
loop_
_entity_poly.entity_id
_entity_poly.type
_entity_poly.pdbx_seq_one_letter_code
_entity_poly.pdbx_strand_id
1 'polypeptide(L)'
;MITAYNAPLSVYTPLRLPGVSQPGDNVCLGKEWYRFPSSYHLPAGVSAKFVKSEFNGLLPGDFSQADSGFGLYPGAWLIPSGMNDENREDPSKYVSWLLDKLPIYANYF
;
A
#
# COMPACT_ATOMS: atom_id res chain seq x y z
N MET A 1 -7.39 11.09 24.98
CA MET A 1 -6.00 10.92 24.46
C MET A 1 -5.81 9.43 24.19
N ILE A 2 -5.48 9.05 22.96
CA ILE A 2 -5.25 7.63 22.60
C ILE A 2 -3.78 7.32 22.88
N THR A 3 -3.51 6.37 23.77
CA THR A 3 -2.16 6.04 24.23
C THR A 3 -1.61 4.73 23.65
N ALA A 4 -2.47 3.90 23.05
CA ALA A 4 -2.10 2.64 22.41
C ALA A 4 -2.61 2.61 20.95
N TYR A 5 -1.93 1.89 20.06
CA TYR A 5 -2.25 1.81 18.63
C TYR A 5 -2.30 3.16 17.90
N ASN A 6 -1.55 4.17 18.38
CA ASN A 6 -1.51 5.50 17.76
C ASN A 6 -0.58 5.58 16.54
N ALA A 7 0.35 4.62 16.38
CA ALA A 7 1.34 4.65 15.30
C ALA A 7 0.73 4.79 13.88
N PRO A 8 -0.34 4.06 13.50
CA PRO A 8 -0.94 4.22 12.17
C PRO A 8 -1.49 5.63 11.91
N LEU A 9 -1.95 6.30 12.98
CA LEU A 9 -2.48 7.66 12.91
C LEU A 9 -1.37 8.69 12.74
N SER A 10 -0.22 8.49 13.41
CA SER A 10 0.88 9.46 13.39
C SER A 10 1.82 9.28 12.19
N VAL A 11 2.15 8.05 11.80
CA VAL A 11 3.20 7.75 10.80
C VAL A 11 2.90 8.37 9.43
N TYR A 12 1.64 8.37 8.99
CA TYR A 12 1.23 8.95 7.70
C TYR A 12 0.82 10.42 7.79
N THR A 13 0.94 11.06 8.95
CA THR A 13 0.59 12.49 9.10
C THR A 13 1.42 13.40 8.18
N PRO A 14 2.75 13.23 8.04
CA PRO A 14 3.58 14.10 7.19
C PRO A 14 3.18 14.07 5.71
N LEU A 15 2.58 12.98 5.22
CA LEU A 15 2.12 12.88 3.83
C LEU A 15 1.04 13.90 3.47
N ARG A 16 0.30 14.41 4.46
CA ARG A 16 -0.74 15.43 4.28
C ARG A 16 -0.20 16.85 4.21
N LEU A 17 1.09 17.06 4.48
CA LEU A 17 1.69 18.38 4.44
C LEU A 17 1.75 18.88 2.98
N PRO A 18 1.54 20.19 2.75
CA PRO A 18 1.60 20.76 1.40
C PRO A 18 2.94 20.46 0.72
N GLY A 19 2.88 19.92 -0.50
CA GLY A 19 4.06 19.62 -1.30
C GLY A 19 4.78 18.31 -0.95
N VAL A 20 4.29 17.54 0.02
CA VAL A 20 4.87 16.22 0.35
C VAL A 20 4.32 15.13 -0.56
N SER A 21 2.99 15.00 -0.67
CA SER A 21 2.35 14.04 -1.58
C SER A 21 1.25 14.70 -2.41
N GLN A 22 1.01 14.16 -3.59
CA GLN A 22 -0.01 14.57 -4.54
C GLN A 22 -0.88 13.37 -4.94
N PRO A 23 -2.14 13.60 -5.36
CA PRO A 23 -2.94 12.56 -5.98
C PRO A 23 -2.19 11.93 -7.17
N GLY A 24 -2.11 10.60 -7.19
CA GLY A 24 -1.33 9.82 -8.15
C GLY A 24 0.04 9.37 -7.65
N ASP A 25 0.50 9.87 -6.49
CA ASP A 25 1.75 9.41 -5.90
C ASP A 25 1.60 8.04 -5.23
N ASN A 26 2.73 7.34 -5.13
CA ASN A 26 2.84 6.06 -4.45
C ASN A 26 3.63 6.19 -3.15
N VAL A 27 3.12 5.59 -2.08
CA VAL A 27 3.85 5.37 -0.82
C VAL A 27 4.41 3.95 -0.85
N CYS A 28 5.73 3.84 -0.88
CA CYS A 28 6.43 2.57 -0.98
C CYS A 28 6.69 1.98 0.42
N LEU A 29 6.12 0.80 0.68
CA LEU A 29 6.23 0.06 1.93
C LEU A 29 7.16 -1.14 1.76
N GLY A 30 8.08 -1.31 2.72
CA GLY A 30 9.03 -2.43 2.76
C GLY A 30 8.71 -3.39 3.90
N LYS A 31 9.68 -3.58 4.82
CA LYS A 31 9.58 -4.53 5.94
C LYS A 31 8.36 -4.33 6.84
N GLU A 32 7.90 -3.09 6.99
CA GLU A 32 6.90 -2.70 7.97
C GLU A 32 5.45 -2.70 7.45
N TRP A 33 5.21 -3.26 6.26
CA TRP A 33 3.89 -3.26 5.62
C TRP A 33 2.76 -3.84 6.49
N TYR A 34 3.07 -4.85 7.32
CA TYR A 34 2.08 -5.54 8.16
C TYR A 34 1.69 -4.75 9.42
N ARG A 35 2.46 -3.73 9.82
CA ARG A 35 2.11 -2.88 10.97
C ARG A 35 0.99 -1.89 10.65
N PHE A 36 0.80 -1.60 9.37
CA PHE A 36 -0.21 -0.68 8.87
C PHE A 36 -1.04 -1.37 7.76
N PRO A 37 -1.89 -2.35 8.12
CA PRO A 37 -2.52 -3.25 7.16
C PRO A 37 -3.60 -2.60 6.28
N SER A 38 -3.79 -1.27 6.37
CA SER A 38 -4.80 -0.54 5.59
C SER A 38 -4.23 0.74 5.01
N SER A 39 -4.63 1.07 3.78
CA SER A 39 -4.36 2.35 3.12
C SER A 39 -5.28 3.48 3.59
N TYR A 40 -6.20 3.24 4.54
CA TYR A 40 -7.19 4.24 5.00
C TYR A 40 -6.59 5.57 5.46
N HIS A 41 -5.38 5.52 6.02
CA HIS A 41 -4.68 6.69 6.53
C HIS A 41 -3.83 7.41 5.47
N LEU A 42 -3.80 6.96 4.23
CA LEU A 42 -3.13 7.68 3.14
C LEU A 42 -3.96 8.88 2.68
N PRO A 43 -3.34 9.94 2.15
CA PRO A 43 -4.07 11.02 1.50
C PRO A 43 -4.89 10.52 0.30
N ALA A 44 -5.98 11.21 -0.02
CA ALA A 44 -6.82 10.84 -1.14
C ALA A 44 -6.02 10.83 -2.47
N GLY A 45 -6.18 9.77 -3.25
CA GLY A 45 -5.47 9.58 -4.52
C GLY A 45 -4.03 9.09 -4.38
N VAL A 46 -3.51 8.91 -3.16
CA VAL A 46 -2.19 8.32 -2.91
C VAL A 46 -2.34 6.82 -2.66
N SER A 47 -1.53 6.00 -3.35
CA SER A 47 -1.63 4.54 -3.28
C SER A 47 -0.47 3.92 -2.51
N ALA A 48 -0.73 2.87 -1.73
CA ALA A 48 0.34 2.05 -1.15
C ALA A 48 0.90 1.12 -2.24
N LYS A 49 2.23 1.02 -2.31
CA LYS A 49 2.95 0.05 -3.17
C LYS A 49 4.03 -0.63 -2.37
N PHE A 50 4.49 -1.78 -2.83
CA PHE A 50 5.51 -2.55 -2.11
C PHE A 50 6.84 -2.49 -2.82
N VAL A 51 7.91 -2.46 -2.04
CA VAL A 51 9.28 -2.61 -2.52
C VAL A 51 9.87 -3.89 -1.96
N LYS A 52 10.80 -4.51 -2.70
CA LYS A 52 11.43 -5.74 -2.24
C LYS A 52 12.12 -5.51 -0.89
N SER A 53 11.88 -6.41 0.05
CA SER A 53 12.48 -6.45 1.38
C SER A 53 12.83 -7.90 1.75
N GLU A 54 13.14 -8.16 3.02
CA GLU A 54 13.45 -9.50 3.54
C GLU A 54 12.23 -10.45 3.56
N PHE A 55 11.02 -9.90 3.39
CA PHE A 55 9.82 -10.72 3.31
C PHE A 55 9.75 -11.40 1.93
N ASN A 56 9.76 -12.74 1.95
CA ASN A 56 9.69 -13.63 0.78
C ASN A 56 8.37 -14.41 0.74
N GLY A 57 7.31 -13.87 1.34
CA GLY A 57 5.95 -14.42 1.27
C GLY A 57 5.09 -13.67 0.26
N LEU A 58 3.84 -14.09 0.12
CA LEU A 58 2.87 -13.42 -0.73
C LEU A 58 2.41 -12.11 -0.09
N LEU A 59 2.60 -11.00 -0.80
CA LEU A 59 2.09 -9.68 -0.39
C LEU A 59 0.63 -9.49 -0.82
N PRO A 60 -0.11 -8.59 -0.13
CA PRO A 60 -1.44 -8.19 -0.57
C PRO A 60 -1.44 -7.68 -2.03
N GLY A 61 -2.52 -7.96 -2.76
CA GLY A 61 -2.74 -7.42 -4.09
C GLY A 61 -3.64 -6.19 -4.09
N ASP A 62 -3.52 -5.37 -5.13
CA ASP A 62 -4.43 -4.25 -5.35
C ASP A 62 -5.83 -4.74 -5.73
N PHE A 63 -6.84 -4.11 -5.13
CA PHE A 63 -8.22 -4.31 -5.55
C PHE A 63 -8.45 -3.71 -6.93
N SER A 64 -9.30 -4.36 -7.72
CA SER A 64 -9.70 -3.85 -9.03
C SER A 64 -10.47 -2.54 -8.87
N GLN A 65 -10.11 -1.51 -9.62
CA GLN A 65 -10.88 -0.27 -9.72
C GLN A 65 -12.03 -0.37 -10.73
N ALA A 66 -12.40 -1.57 -11.16
CA ALA A 66 -13.50 -1.76 -12.10
C ALA A 66 -14.82 -1.29 -11.47
N ASP A 67 -15.45 -0.30 -12.11
CA ASP A 67 -16.75 0.27 -11.69
C ASP A 67 -17.95 -0.56 -12.18
N SER A 68 -17.70 -1.71 -12.84
CA SER A 68 -18.75 -2.55 -13.43
C SER A 68 -18.62 -4.03 -13.02
N GLY A 69 -19.68 -4.59 -12.44
CA GLY A 69 -19.87 -6.03 -12.20
C GLY A 69 -19.79 -6.48 -10.73
N PHE A 70 -20.85 -7.13 -10.24
CA PHE A 70 -21.01 -7.76 -8.91
C PHE A 70 -21.05 -6.82 -7.68
N GLY A 71 -22.28 -6.51 -7.21
CA GLY A 71 -22.54 -5.99 -5.86
C GLY A 71 -22.16 -4.52 -5.62
N LEU A 72 -22.18 -4.11 -4.34
CA LEU A 72 -21.91 -2.71 -3.92
C LEU A 72 -20.42 -2.32 -3.96
N TYR A 73 -19.51 -3.30 -4.12
CA TYR A 73 -18.04 -3.10 -4.12
C TYR A 73 -17.37 -4.07 -5.10
N PRO A 74 -17.56 -3.87 -6.42
CA PRO A 74 -17.12 -4.81 -7.47
C PRO A 74 -15.65 -5.23 -7.34
N GLY A 75 -14.77 -4.28 -7.00
CA GLY A 75 -13.34 -4.51 -6.80
C GLY A 75 -12.98 -5.45 -5.65
N ALA A 76 -13.82 -5.56 -4.62
CA ALA A 76 -13.55 -6.38 -3.43
C ALA A 76 -13.90 -7.87 -3.64
N TRP A 77 -14.66 -8.20 -4.69
CA TRP A 77 -15.04 -9.58 -5.03
C TRP A 77 -14.05 -10.26 -5.97
N LEU A 78 -13.23 -9.48 -6.67
CA LEU A 78 -12.24 -9.99 -7.60
C LEU A 78 -10.95 -10.34 -6.86
N ILE A 79 -10.47 -11.57 -7.05
CA ILE A 79 -9.18 -11.99 -6.54
C ILE A 79 -8.09 -11.20 -7.28
N PRO A 80 -7.21 -10.47 -6.57
CA PRO A 80 -6.11 -9.77 -7.22
C PRO A 80 -5.21 -10.73 -8.01
N SER A 81 -4.56 -10.22 -9.05
CA SER A 81 -3.61 -11.04 -9.84
C SER A 81 -2.49 -11.61 -8.98
N GLY A 82 -2.03 -12.82 -9.29
CA GLY A 82 -0.84 -13.42 -8.66
C GLY A 82 -1.02 -13.95 -7.23
N MET A 83 -2.25 -13.99 -6.72
CA MET A 83 -2.54 -14.62 -5.43
C MET A 83 -2.42 -16.14 -5.51
N ASN A 84 -1.90 -16.75 -4.43
CA ASN A 84 -1.75 -18.20 -4.29
C ASN A 84 -2.06 -18.64 -2.85
N ASP A 85 -2.43 -19.91 -2.67
CA ASP A 85 -2.82 -20.52 -1.39
C ASP A 85 -1.64 -21.08 -0.58
N GLU A 86 -0.42 -20.93 -1.08
CA GLU A 86 0.81 -21.43 -0.46
C GLU A 86 1.68 -20.32 0.17
N ASN A 87 1.21 -19.06 0.15
CA ASN A 87 1.97 -17.89 0.58
C ASN A 87 3.35 -17.77 -0.12
N ARG A 88 3.47 -18.27 -1.35
CA ARG A 88 4.68 -18.16 -2.16
C ARG A 88 4.85 -16.73 -2.65
N GLU A 89 6.08 -16.23 -2.61
CA GLU A 89 6.44 -14.91 -3.14
C GLU A 89 5.99 -14.74 -4.59
N ASP A 90 5.42 -13.58 -4.88
CA ASP A 90 5.14 -13.13 -6.23
C ASP A 90 5.89 -11.82 -6.51
N PRO A 91 6.95 -11.85 -7.33
CA PRO A 91 7.73 -10.66 -7.67
C PRO A 91 6.93 -9.55 -8.36
N SER A 92 5.77 -9.86 -8.95
CA SER A 92 4.91 -8.85 -9.59
C SER A 92 4.25 -7.89 -8.59
N LYS A 93 4.31 -8.20 -7.29
CA LYS A 93 3.81 -7.33 -6.22
C LYS A 93 4.71 -6.12 -5.94
N TYR A 94 5.95 -6.12 -6.44
CA TYR A 94 6.90 -5.05 -6.17
C TYR A 94 6.90 -4.00 -7.28
N VAL A 95 6.98 -2.72 -6.90
CA VAL A 95 7.31 -1.63 -7.83
C VAL A 95 8.81 -1.45 -7.92
N SER A 96 9.30 -1.09 -9.11
CA SER A 96 10.72 -0.84 -9.32
C SER A 96 11.08 0.58 -8.89
N TRP A 97 12.22 0.73 -8.22
CA TRP A 97 12.76 2.01 -7.78
C TRP A 97 13.16 2.97 -8.93
N LEU A 98 13.27 2.45 -10.16
CA LEU A 98 13.86 3.17 -11.30
C LEU A 98 12.84 3.66 -12.33
N LEU A 99 11.59 3.20 -12.28
CA LEU A 99 10.59 3.50 -13.32
C LEU A 99 9.38 4.30 -12.83
N ASP A 100 9.13 4.36 -11.53
CA ASP A 100 8.02 5.14 -10.96
C ASP A 100 8.56 6.39 -10.27
N LYS A 101 7.90 7.52 -10.52
CA LYS A 101 8.30 8.87 -10.06
C LYS A 101 8.73 8.87 -8.58
N LEU A 102 9.81 9.61 -8.30
CA LEU A 102 10.46 9.81 -6.99
C LEU A 102 9.62 9.34 -5.79
N PRO A 103 9.89 8.13 -5.26
CA PRO A 103 9.09 7.58 -4.17
C PRO A 103 9.26 8.41 -2.89
N ILE A 104 8.15 8.70 -2.22
CA ILE A 104 8.16 9.24 -0.86
C ILE A 104 8.46 8.07 0.06
N TYR A 105 9.70 8.02 0.56
CA TYR A 105 10.12 6.99 1.51
C TYR A 105 9.44 7.22 2.86
N ALA A 106 8.54 6.31 3.25
CA ALA A 106 8.12 6.18 4.64
C ALA A 106 9.15 5.34 5.42
N ASN A 107 10.42 5.74 5.38
CA ASN A 107 11.45 5.20 6.26
C ASN A 107 11.69 6.19 7.40
N TYR A 108 10.76 6.19 8.35
CA TYR A 108 11.06 6.65 9.70
C TYR A 108 10.85 5.44 10.61
N PHE A 109 11.94 5.08 11.30
CA PHE A 109 12.21 3.90 12.16
C PHE A 109 12.96 2.74 11.51
#